data_AF-A0A1E7J7U5-F1
#
_entry.id   AF-A0A1E7J7U5-F1
#
_cell.length_a   1.000
_cell.length_b   1.000
_cell.length_c   1.000
_cell.angle_alpha   90.00
_cell.angle_beta   90.00
_cell.angle_gamma   90.00
#
_symmetry.space_group_name_H-M   'P 1'
#
loop_
_entity.id
_entity.type
_entity.pdbx_description
1 polymer ?
#
loop_
_entity_poly.entity_id
_entity_poly.type
_entity_poly.pdbx_seq_one_letter_code
_entity_poly.pdbx_strand_id
1 'polypeptide(L)' 'MLSIPTILIIGQKDTVTPAEKVIPLAEKTFSNLEIRIEDDDHMLHNSFKQMDWNKLLGCE' A
#
# COMPACT_ATOMS: atom_id res chain seq x y z
N MET A 1 -6.80 13.67 10.83
CA MET A 1 -6.24 12.37 10.43
C MET A 1 -7.28 11.29 10.67
N LEU A 2 -7.39 10.34 9.75
CA LEU A 2 -8.27 9.18 9.84
C LEU A 2 -7.61 8.12 10.70
N SER A 3 -8.36 7.58 11.68
CA SER A 3 -7.85 6.61 12.66
C SER A 3 -8.17 5.15 12.34
N ILE A 4 -8.94 4.92 11.28
CA ILE A 4 -9.29 3.58 10.81
C ILE A 4 -8.00 2.86 10.39
N PRO A 5 -7.78 1.59 10.82
CA PRO A 5 -6.64 0.80 10.36
C PRO A 5 -6.58 0.81 8.83
N THR A 6 -5.44 1.22 8.28
CA THR A 6 -5.23 1.38 6.84
C THR A 6 -3.92 0.74 6.44
N ILE A 7 -3.91 0.00 5.34
CA ILE A 7 -2.69 -0.54 4.73
C ILE A 7 -2.53 0.11 3.37
N LEU A 8 -1.37 0.73 3.13
CA LEU A 8 -0.93 1.18 1.80
C LEU A 8 0.08 0.19 1.27
N ILE A 9 -0.20 -0.41 0.11
CA ILE A 9 0.73 -1.26 -0.63
C ILE A 9 1.09 -0.57 -1.94
N ILE A 10 2.38 -0.36 -2.20
CA ILE A 10 2.87 0.44 -3.33
C ILE A 10 4.16 -0.16 -3.92
N GLY A 11 4.31 -0.07 -5.24
CA GLY A 11 5.49 -0.58 -5.95
C GLY A 11 6.68 0.37 -5.82
N GLN A 12 7.87 -0.16 -5.51
CA GLN A 12 9.12 0.58 -5.47
C GLN A 12 9.49 1.16 -6.83
N LYS A 13 9.08 0.49 -7.93
CA LYS A 13 9.34 0.89 -9.31
C LYS A 13 8.12 1.60 -9.93
N ASP A 14 7.17 2.05 -9.12
CA ASP A 14 6.02 2.84 -9.57
C ASP A 14 6.47 4.20 -10.11
N THR A 15 6.24 4.42 -11.42
CA THR A 15 6.54 5.70 -12.10
C THR A 15 5.30 6.55 -12.35
N VAL A 16 4.09 6.04 -12.07
CA VAL A 16 2.80 6.73 -12.25
C VAL A 16 2.43 7.47 -10.97
N THR A 17 2.51 6.77 -9.83
CA THR A 17 2.31 7.32 -8.48
C THR A 17 3.47 6.94 -7.56
N PRO A 18 4.66 7.55 -7.72
CA PRO A 18 5.86 7.14 -7.00
C PRO A 18 5.74 7.21 -5.48
N ALA A 19 6.32 6.22 -4.80
CA ALA A 19 6.23 6.06 -3.34
C ALA A 19 6.71 7.30 -2.57
N GLU A 20 7.78 7.95 -3.02
CA GLU A 20 8.33 9.16 -2.40
C GLU A 20 7.38 10.36 -2.45
N LYS A 21 6.39 10.34 -3.35
CA LYS A 21 5.35 11.38 -3.43
C LYS A 21 4.09 10.99 -2.65
N VAL A 22 3.72 9.71 -2.69
CA VAL A 22 2.46 9.21 -2.10
C VAL A 22 2.58 9.03 -0.59
N ILE A 23 3.65 8.41 -0.10
CA ILE A 23 3.82 8.07 1.33
C ILE A 23 3.68 9.30 2.23
N PRO A 24 4.34 10.45 1.97
CA PRO A 24 4.22 11.62 2.83
C PRO A 24 2.81 12.21 2.89
N LEU A 25 1.99 11.98 1.85
CA LEU A 25 0.59 12.40 1.82
C LEU A 25 -0.26 11.42 2.62
N ALA A 26 -0.03 10.11 2.46
CA ALA A 26 -0.71 9.07 3.22
C ALA A 26 -0.50 9.23 4.74
N GLU A 27 0.74 9.50 5.17
CA GLU A 27 1.08 9.74 6.59
C GLU A 27 0.38 10.99 7.16
N LYS A 28 0.12 12.02 6.34
CA LYS A 28 -0.65 13.21 6.75
C LYS A 28 -2.15 12.94 6.84
N THR A 29 -2.64 11.94 6.10
CA THR A 29 -4.06 11.60 6.03
C THR A 29 -4.46 10.59 7.11
N PHE A 30 -3.66 9.53 7.32
CA PHE A 30 -3.99 8.39 8.18
C PHE A 30 -3.06 8.32 9.39
N SER A 31 -3.64 8.25 10.59
CA SER A 31 -2.88 8.11 11.85
C SER A 31 -2.60 6.66 12.26
N ASN A 32 -3.23 5.69 11.59
CA ASN A 32 -3.02 4.25 11.79
C ASN A 32 -2.74 3.59 10.43
N LEU A 33 -1.54 3.87 9.90
CA LEU A 33 -1.12 3.48 8.57
C LEU A 33 0.00 2.45 8.65
N GLU A 34 -0.22 1.29 8.05
CA GLU A 34 0.84 0.34 7.68
C GLU A 34 1.25 0.62 6.23
N ILE A 35 2.56 0.63 5.95
CA ILE A 35 3.09 0.84 4.61
C ILE A 35 3.88 -0.41 4.20
N ARG A 36 3.54 -0.97 3.04
CA ARG A 36 4.28 -2.06 2.40
C ARG A 36 4.79 -1.58 1.04
N ILE A 37 6.10 -1.60 0.87
CA ILE A 37 6.75 -1.24 -0.39
C ILE A 37 7.22 -2.54 -1.03
N GLU A 38 6.62 -2.91 -2.15
CA GLU A 38 6.95 -4.12 -2.91
C GLU A 38 8.01 -3.81 -3.96
N ASP A 39 8.92 -4.74 -4.25
CA ASP A 39 9.90 -4.61 -5.35
C ASP A 39 9.23 -4.83 -6.72
N ASP A 40 8.26 -3.97 -7.05
CA ASP A 40 7.32 -4.16 -8.14
C ASP A 40 6.95 -2.83 -8.82
N ASP A 41 6.20 -2.93 -9.91
CA ASP A 41 5.71 -1.77 -10.66
C ASP A 41 4.39 -1.19 -10.10
N HIS A 42 3.87 -0.15 -10.76
CA HIS A 42 2.63 0.53 -10.38
C HIS A 42 1.43 -0.42 -10.19
N MET A 43 1.36 -1.46 -11.00
CA MET A 43 0.25 -2.42 -10.99
C MET A 43 0.48 -3.57 -10.01
N LEU A 44 1.65 -3.61 -9.36
CA LEU A 44 2.07 -4.70 -8.49
C LEU A 44 1.97 -6.06 -9.21
N HIS A 45 2.38 -6.12 -10.50
CA HIS A 45 2.12 -7.28 -11.36
C HIS A 45 2.62 -8.62 -10.77
N ASN A 46 3.72 -8.59 -10.03
CA ASN A 46 4.31 -9.78 -9.41
C ASN A 46 3.65 -10.08 -8.06
N SER A 47 3.35 -9.05 -7.29
CA SER A 47 2.99 -9.17 -5.87
C SER A 47 1.48 -9.32 -5.66
N PHE A 48 0.65 -8.63 -6.45
CA PHE A 48 -0.81 -8.58 -6.30
C PHE A 48 -1.46 -9.97 -6.25
N LYS A 49 -1.03 -10.87 -7.14
CA LYS A 49 -1.58 -12.24 -7.22
C LYS A 49 -1.14 -13.14 -6.06
N GLN A 50 -0.08 -12.77 -5.36
CA GLN A 50 0.51 -13.56 -4.27
C GLN A 50 0.04 -13.07 -2.89
N MET A 51 -0.65 -11.92 -2.82
CA MET A 51 -1.16 -11.39 -1.57
C MET A 51 -2.18 -12.34 -0.95
N ASP A 52 -2.10 -12.46 0.37
CA ASP A 52 -3.10 -13.15 1.17
C ASP A 52 -4.35 -12.27 1.32
N TRP A 53 -5.21 -12.32 0.29
CA TRP A 53 -6.42 -11.50 0.21
C TRP A 53 -7.42 -11.79 1.31
N ASN A 54 -7.52 -13.03 1.79
CA ASN A 54 -8.44 -13.38 2.89
C ASN A 54 -8.06 -12.64 4.16
N LYS A 55 -6.76 -12.64 4.48
CA LYS A 55 -6.22 -11.89 5.62
C LYS A 55 -6.38 -10.38 5.45
N LEU A 56 -6.10 -9.84 4.25
CA LEU A 56 -6.20 -8.40 3.99
C LEU A 56 -7.64 -7.88 4.03
N LEU A 57 -8.60 -8.68 3.58
CA LEU A 57 -10.02 -8.31 3.53
C LEU A 57 -10.80 -8.74 4.78
N GLY A 58 -10.16 -9.46 5.71
CA GLY A 58 -10.81 -9.96 6.93
C GLY A 58 -11.92 -10.97 6.65
N CYS A 59 -11.77 -11.80 5.61
CA CYS A 59 -12.74 -12.82 5.21
C CYS A 59 -12.59 -14.16 5.95
N GLU A 60 -11.94 -14.16 7.12
CA GLU A 60 -11.78 -15.34 7.99
C GLU A 60 -12.95 -15.50 8.97
#